data_AF-A0A7C3CJ37-F1
#
_entry.id   AF-A0A7C3CJ37-F1
#
_cell.length_a   1.000
_cell.length_b   1.000
_cell.length_c   1.000
_cell.angle_alpha   90.00
_cell.angle_beta   90.00
_cell.angle_gamma   90.00
#
_symmetry.space_group_name_H-M   'P 1'
#
loop_
_entity.id
_entity.type
_entity.pdbx_description
1 polymer ?
#
loop_
_entity_poly.entity_id
_entity_poly.type
_entity_poly.pdbx_seq_one_letter_code
_entity_poly.pdbx_strand_id
1 'polypeptide(L)'
;EGGDKPAFLNYKPEGSGFPYPASLCVSINDEVVHGISSGNNRVLKEGDIVGIDLGLIHKGLITDMALTIPVGSIDEKAKKLIENTRQALYEGIKVVKDGATTGDIGHAIFNFAKQSGFGVVDDLGGHGVGKSVHENPFIPNIGEKGKGEKLKEGMVIALEPMLNEGSKDVFLADDGYTFKTRDGGRSAHFEHTIVVTKTGSEILTKN
;
A
#
# COMPACT_ATOMS: atom_id res chain seq x y z
N GLU A 1 -1.89 19.22 -14.77
CA GLU A 1 -0.87 20.26 -15.07
C GLU A 1 0.42 19.89 -14.34
N GLY A 2 1.59 20.15 -14.94
CA GLY A 2 2.91 19.73 -14.41
C GLY A 2 3.76 18.93 -15.42
N GLY A 3 3.11 18.29 -16.40
CA GLY A 3 3.79 17.50 -17.45
C GLY A 3 3.99 16.02 -17.09
N ASP A 4 3.60 15.62 -15.88
CA ASP A 4 3.70 14.26 -15.40
C ASP A 4 2.56 13.38 -15.90
N LYS A 5 2.80 12.07 -15.92
CA LYS A 5 1.85 11.07 -16.46
C LYS A 5 1.40 10.12 -15.35
N PRO A 6 0.14 9.62 -15.39
CA PRO A 6 -0.30 8.59 -14.46
C PRO A 6 0.46 7.29 -14.72
N ALA A 7 1.02 6.69 -13.68
CA ALA A 7 1.78 5.44 -13.81
C ALA A 7 0.86 4.23 -14.03
N PHE A 8 -0.36 4.28 -13.49
CA PHE A 8 -1.27 3.13 -13.49
C PHE A 8 -2.14 3.01 -14.75
N LEU A 9 -2.39 4.12 -15.45
CA LEU A 9 -3.25 4.08 -16.63
C LEU A 9 -2.60 3.24 -17.74
N ASN A 10 -3.26 2.17 -18.16
CA ASN A 10 -2.76 1.16 -19.09
C ASN A 10 -1.55 0.37 -18.57
N TYR A 11 -1.25 0.43 -17.27
CA TYR A 11 -0.27 -0.45 -16.67
C TYR A 11 -0.82 -1.88 -16.64
N LYS A 12 0.00 -2.85 -17.05
CA LYS A 12 -0.37 -4.26 -17.08
C LYS A 12 0.58 -5.06 -16.18
N PRO A 13 0.22 -5.32 -14.91
CA PRO A 13 0.99 -6.21 -14.06
C PRO A 13 1.09 -7.61 -14.65
N GLU A 14 2.15 -8.34 -14.31
CA GLU A 14 2.26 -9.75 -14.68
C GLU A 14 1.06 -10.55 -14.14
N GLY A 15 0.52 -11.47 -14.95
CA GLY A 15 -0.67 -12.26 -14.59
C GLY A 15 -2.02 -11.57 -14.81
N SER A 16 -2.07 -10.25 -15.06
CA SER A 16 -3.33 -9.56 -15.35
C SER A 16 -3.88 -9.87 -16.76
N GLY A 17 -5.22 -10.00 -16.87
CA GLY A 17 -5.89 -10.32 -18.13
C GLY A 17 -5.89 -9.17 -19.15
N PHE A 18 -5.95 -7.93 -18.67
CA PHE A 18 -6.01 -6.70 -19.47
C PHE A 18 -5.20 -5.60 -18.77
N PRO A 19 -4.95 -4.42 -19.39
CA PRO A 19 -4.32 -3.28 -18.72
C PRO A 19 -5.26 -2.53 -17.76
N TYR A 20 -4.71 -1.93 -16.69
CA TYR A 20 -5.51 -1.26 -15.68
C TYR A 20 -6.20 -0.02 -16.30
N PRO A 21 -7.53 0.12 -16.15
CA PRO A 21 -8.32 1.04 -16.97
C PRO A 21 -8.40 2.47 -16.41
N ALA A 22 -7.80 2.75 -15.25
CA ALA A 22 -7.90 4.04 -14.57
C ALA A 22 -6.53 4.63 -14.22
N SER A 23 -6.51 5.92 -13.91
CA SER A 23 -5.29 6.62 -13.44
C SER A 23 -5.12 6.61 -11.93
N LEU A 24 -6.15 6.22 -11.20
CA LEU A 24 -6.23 6.26 -9.74
C LEU A 24 -6.95 5.01 -9.25
N CYS A 25 -6.35 4.32 -8.29
CA CYS A 25 -7.00 3.26 -7.53
C CYS A 25 -7.89 3.89 -6.45
N VAL A 26 -9.16 3.47 -6.39
CA VAL A 26 -10.12 3.92 -5.38
C VAL A 26 -10.79 2.70 -4.75
N SER A 27 -10.31 2.34 -3.56
CA SER A 27 -10.77 1.20 -2.78
C SER A 27 -11.68 1.65 -1.66
N ILE A 28 -12.94 1.23 -1.67
CA ILE A 28 -13.95 1.64 -0.69
C ILE A 28 -14.22 0.49 0.30
N ASN A 29 -14.18 0.78 1.60
CA ASN A 29 -14.55 -0.12 2.69
C ASN A 29 -13.81 -1.47 2.68
N ASP A 30 -14.41 -2.54 2.16
CA ASP A 30 -13.87 -3.90 2.16
C ASP A 30 -12.91 -4.18 0.98
N GLU A 31 -12.73 -3.20 0.10
CA GLU A 31 -11.71 -3.20 -0.94
C GLU A 31 -10.35 -2.83 -0.32
N VAL A 32 -9.39 -3.74 -0.43
CA VAL A 32 -8.03 -3.62 0.15
C VAL A 32 -7.17 -2.71 -0.71
N VAL A 33 -7.04 -3.03 -2.00
CA VAL A 33 -6.25 -2.29 -3.00
C VAL A 33 -6.83 -2.45 -4.41
N HIS A 34 -6.34 -1.63 -5.34
CA HIS A 34 -6.62 -1.70 -6.79
C HIS A 34 -8.08 -1.49 -7.21
N GLY A 35 -8.93 -0.94 -6.35
CA GLY A 35 -10.32 -0.65 -6.70
C GLY A 35 -10.42 0.17 -7.99
N ILE A 36 -11.09 -0.37 -9.02
CA ILE A 36 -11.23 0.33 -10.31
C ILE A 36 -12.14 1.54 -10.15
N SER A 37 -11.64 2.73 -10.48
CA SER A 37 -12.40 3.99 -10.39
C SER A 37 -13.12 4.36 -11.70
N SER A 38 -12.62 3.91 -12.86
CA SER A 38 -13.21 4.21 -14.16
C SER A 38 -14.48 3.41 -14.42
N GLY A 39 -15.47 4.04 -15.09
CA GLY A 39 -16.62 3.32 -15.64
C GLY A 39 -17.68 2.91 -14.62
N ASN A 40 -17.57 3.35 -13.36
CA ASN A 40 -18.62 3.22 -12.36
C ASN A 40 -19.03 4.60 -11.81
N ASN A 41 -20.29 4.71 -11.41
CA ASN A 41 -20.86 5.91 -10.79
C ASN A 41 -21.02 5.70 -9.27
N ARG A 42 -20.03 5.05 -8.62
CA ARG A 42 -20.08 4.80 -7.17
C ARG A 42 -20.00 6.15 -6.43
N VAL A 43 -21.07 6.47 -5.69
CA VAL A 43 -21.14 7.68 -4.86
C VAL A 43 -20.72 7.31 -3.44
N LEU A 44 -19.70 8.01 -2.93
CA LEU A 44 -19.23 7.87 -1.56
C LEU A 44 -20.33 8.30 -0.57
N LYS A 45 -20.43 7.58 0.54
CA LYS A 45 -21.44 7.82 1.58
C LYS A 45 -20.77 8.19 2.90
N GLU A 46 -21.47 8.99 3.70
CA GLU A 46 -21.04 9.24 5.07
C GLU A 46 -20.88 7.92 5.84
N GLY A 47 -19.73 7.75 6.50
CA GLY A 47 -19.36 6.52 7.18
C GLY A 47 -18.42 5.61 6.38
N ASP A 48 -18.24 5.85 5.08
CA ASP A 48 -17.26 5.11 4.28
C ASP A 48 -15.82 5.46 4.68
N ILE A 49 -14.90 4.52 4.46
CA ILE A 49 -13.47 4.80 4.36
C ILE A 49 -13.00 4.51 2.94
N VAL A 50 -12.11 5.35 2.41
CA VAL A 50 -11.69 5.31 1.01
C VAL A 50 -10.17 5.33 0.93
N GLY A 51 -9.60 4.24 0.43
CA GLY A 51 -8.21 4.17 -0.01
C GLY A 51 -8.05 4.86 -1.36
N ILE A 52 -7.13 5.82 -1.42
CA ILE A 52 -6.70 6.51 -2.63
C ILE A 52 -5.24 6.14 -2.84
N ASP A 53 -4.94 5.59 -4.01
CA ASP A 53 -3.63 5.08 -4.37
C ASP A 53 -3.28 5.54 -5.80
N LEU A 54 -2.11 6.18 -5.94
CA LEU A 54 -1.68 6.86 -7.15
C LEU A 54 -0.16 6.78 -7.40
N GLY A 55 0.18 6.33 -8.60
CA GLY A 55 1.53 6.44 -9.14
C GLY A 55 1.68 7.60 -10.14
N LEU A 56 2.80 8.32 -10.06
CA LEU A 56 3.17 9.40 -10.99
C LEU A 56 4.49 9.09 -11.70
N ILE A 57 4.53 9.35 -13.01
CA ILE A 57 5.76 9.34 -13.81
C ILE A 57 6.25 10.77 -13.97
N HIS A 58 7.34 11.12 -13.29
CA HIS A 58 8.04 12.39 -13.39
C HIS A 58 9.43 12.19 -14.01
N LYS A 59 9.70 12.79 -15.17
CA LYS A 59 10.99 12.70 -15.89
C LYS A 59 11.50 11.26 -16.08
N GLY A 60 10.58 10.31 -16.28
CA GLY A 60 10.90 8.89 -16.47
C GLY A 60 11.16 8.12 -15.18
N LEU A 61 10.93 8.74 -14.01
CA LEU A 61 10.93 8.08 -12.72
C LEU A 61 9.51 7.97 -12.17
N ILE A 62 9.23 6.87 -11.47
CA ILE A 62 7.94 6.56 -10.86
C ILE A 62 8.04 6.77 -9.36
N THR A 63 7.04 7.46 -8.81
CA THR A 63 6.75 7.49 -7.38
C THR A 63 5.35 6.94 -7.15
N ASP A 64 5.17 6.27 -6.04
CA ASP A 64 3.92 5.68 -5.61
C ASP A 64 3.51 6.15 -4.21
N MET A 65 2.20 6.27 -3.99
CA MET A 65 1.64 6.67 -2.70
C MET A 65 0.18 6.30 -2.55
N ALA A 66 -0.18 5.95 -1.31
CA ALA A 66 -1.53 5.66 -0.92
C ALA A 66 -1.88 6.21 0.46
N LEU A 67 -3.16 6.51 0.66
CA LEU A 67 -3.72 6.83 1.96
C LEU A 67 -5.19 6.44 2.04
N THR A 68 -5.65 6.09 3.24
CA THR A 68 -7.07 5.86 3.53
C THR A 68 -7.66 7.04 4.26
N ILE A 69 -8.77 7.60 3.76
CA ILE A 69 -9.45 8.76 4.32
C ILE A 69 -10.90 8.46 4.70
N PRO A 70 -11.46 9.10 5.75
CA PRO A 70 -12.87 8.97 6.09
C PRO A 70 -13.75 9.84 5.20
N VAL A 71 -14.96 9.37 4.90
CA VAL A 71 -16.03 10.15 4.28
C VAL A 71 -17.00 10.61 5.37
N GLY A 72 -16.94 11.89 5.71
CA GLY A 72 -17.75 12.45 6.81
C GLY A 72 -17.38 11.84 8.16
N SER A 73 -18.38 11.52 8.98
CA SER A 73 -18.17 10.92 10.30
C SER A 73 -18.10 9.39 10.21
N ILE A 74 -17.06 8.79 10.79
CA ILE A 74 -16.85 7.34 10.87
C ILE A 74 -16.87 6.84 12.32
N ASP A 75 -17.12 5.54 12.51
CA ASP A 75 -17.07 4.91 13.83
C ASP A 75 -15.65 4.76 14.39
N GLU A 76 -15.55 4.48 15.70
CA GLU A 76 -14.27 4.35 16.39
C GLU A 76 -13.40 3.18 15.90
N LYS A 77 -14.00 2.13 15.35
CA LYS A 77 -13.23 0.99 14.84
C LYS A 77 -12.52 1.37 13.53
N ALA A 78 -13.20 2.06 12.62
CA ALA A 78 -12.60 2.62 11.41
C ALA A 78 -11.52 3.66 11.73
N LYS A 79 -11.74 4.54 12.71
CA LYS A 79 -10.71 5.52 13.12
C LYS A 79 -9.43 4.81 13.57
N LYS A 80 -9.58 3.77 14.41
CA LYS A 80 -8.46 2.94 14.86
C LYS A 80 -7.81 2.19 13.71
N LEU A 81 -8.58 1.66 12.75
CA LEU A 81 -8.03 0.97 11.59
C LEU A 81 -7.12 1.88 10.78
N ILE A 82 -7.61 3.07 10.42
CA ILE A 82 -6.85 4.08 9.67
C ILE A 82 -5.58 4.46 10.43
N GLU A 83 -5.70 4.79 11.71
CA GLU A 83 -4.57 5.23 12.53
C GLU A 83 -3.51 4.14 12.72
N ASN A 84 -3.93 2.90 13.02
CA ASN A 84 -2.99 1.79 13.19
C ASN A 84 -2.32 1.39 11.88
N THR A 85 -3.01 1.47 10.75
CA THR A 85 -2.39 1.17 9.44
C THR A 85 -1.32 2.20 9.12
N ARG A 86 -1.65 3.50 9.30
CA ARG A 86 -0.69 4.59 9.15
C ARG A 86 0.50 4.42 10.09
N GLN A 87 0.28 4.09 11.36
CA GLN A 87 1.37 3.90 12.31
C GLN A 87 2.22 2.68 11.97
N ALA A 88 1.62 1.58 11.49
CA ALA A 88 2.35 0.40 11.04
C ALA A 88 3.34 0.73 9.92
N LEU A 89 2.93 1.58 8.95
CA LEU A 89 3.83 2.10 7.91
C LEU A 89 5.06 2.77 8.54
N TYR A 90 4.84 3.69 9.48
CA TYR A 90 5.95 4.38 10.15
C TYR A 90 6.84 3.45 10.98
N GLU A 91 6.30 2.40 11.61
CA GLU A 91 7.13 1.39 12.29
C GLU A 91 8.02 0.63 11.30
N GLY A 92 7.50 0.31 10.11
CA GLY A 92 8.30 -0.25 9.02
C GLY A 92 9.39 0.71 8.54
N ILE A 93 9.07 1.98 8.31
CA ILE A 93 10.02 3.00 7.83
C ILE A 93 11.20 3.18 8.80
N LYS A 94 10.97 3.12 10.12
CA LYS A 94 12.01 3.32 11.14
C LYS A 94 13.18 2.34 11.04
N VAL A 95 12.95 1.14 10.52
CA VAL A 95 13.99 0.09 10.41
C VAL A 95 14.70 0.09 9.06
N VAL A 96 14.22 0.89 8.10
CA VAL A 96 14.82 1.01 6.77
C VAL A 96 16.14 1.76 6.86
N LYS A 97 17.22 1.09 6.42
CA LYS A 97 18.58 1.63 6.27
C LYS A 97 19.43 0.65 5.46
N ASP A 98 20.60 1.09 5.00
CA ASP A 98 21.59 0.21 4.39
C ASP A 98 21.88 -1.02 5.28
N GLY A 99 21.84 -2.21 4.67
CA GLY A 99 22.08 -3.49 5.34
C GLY A 99 20.90 -4.10 6.10
N ALA A 100 19.80 -3.37 6.31
CA ALA A 100 18.54 -3.96 6.80
C ALA A 100 17.97 -4.95 5.77
N THR A 101 17.07 -5.83 6.19
CA THR A 101 16.41 -6.77 5.27
C THR A 101 14.92 -6.49 5.09
N THR A 102 14.32 -6.96 4.00
CA THR A 102 12.87 -6.84 3.78
C THR A 102 12.06 -7.52 4.89
N GLY A 103 12.58 -8.62 5.47
CA GLY A 103 12.01 -9.26 6.65
C GLY A 103 12.09 -8.42 7.93
N ASP A 104 13.09 -7.55 8.10
CA ASP A 104 13.14 -6.62 9.24
C ASP A 104 11.96 -5.63 9.19
N ILE A 105 11.63 -5.16 7.98
CA ILE A 105 10.49 -4.25 7.74
C ILE A 105 9.17 -4.96 8.08
N GLY A 106 8.92 -6.12 7.48
CA GLY A 106 7.70 -6.89 7.76
C GLY A 106 7.57 -7.30 9.22
N HIS A 107 8.70 -7.59 9.89
CA HIS A 107 8.69 -7.87 11.33
C HIS A 107 8.27 -6.67 12.17
N ALA A 108 8.72 -5.45 11.80
CA ALA A 108 8.35 -4.23 12.50
C ALA A 108 6.86 -3.90 12.32
N ILE A 109 6.37 -3.96 11.08
CA ILE A 109 4.95 -3.77 10.73
C ILE A 109 4.07 -4.75 11.51
N PHE A 110 4.34 -6.05 11.39
CA PHE A 110 3.53 -7.08 12.01
C PHE A 110 3.51 -6.99 13.54
N ASN A 111 4.66 -6.72 14.17
CA ASN A 111 4.72 -6.62 15.64
C ASN A 111 3.92 -5.46 16.20
N PHE A 112 3.85 -4.35 15.48
CA PHE A 112 2.98 -3.24 15.84
C PHE A 112 1.51 -3.61 15.60
N ALA A 113 1.20 -4.00 14.36
CA ALA A 113 -0.18 -4.21 13.93
C ALA A 113 -0.90 -5.33 14.71
N LYS A 114 -0.21 -6.44 15.05
CA LYS A 114 -0.83 -7.55 15.79
C LYS A 114 -1.36 -7.16 17.18
N GLN A 115 -0.85 -6.08 17.77
CA GLN A 115 -1.30 -5.59 19.08
C GLN A 115 -2.65 -4.83 18.99
N SER A 116 -3.03 -4.40 17.79
CA SER A 116 -4.27 -3.64 17.55
C SER A 116 -5.52 -4.51 17.38
N GLY A 117 -5.35 -5.82 17.16
CA GLY A 117 -6.43 -6.77 16.89
C GLY A 117 -6.94 -6.77 15.45
N PHE A 118 -6.27 -6.07 14.53
CA PHE A 118 -6.54 -6.09 13.09
C PHE A 118 -5.78 -7.20 12.38
N GLY A 119 -6.36 -7.73 11.29
CA GLY A 119 -5.70 -8.67 10.40
C GLY A 119 -4.62 -7.97 9.57
N VAL A 120 -3.45 -8.58 9.45
CA VAL A 120 -2.34 -8.06 8.64
C VAL A 120 -2.30 -8.83 7.33
N VAL A 121 -2.57 -8.15 6.21
CA VAL A 121 -2.57 -8.78 4.87
C VAL A 121 -1.15 -9.24 4.54
N ASP A 122 -0.99 -10.51 4.16
CA ASP A 122 0.31 -11.14 3.87
C ASP A 122 0.47 -11.63 2.42
N ASP A 123 -0.63 -11.69 1.65
CA ASP A 123 -0.60 -12.00 0.21
C ASP A 123 -0.15 -10.81 -0.65
N LEU A 124 -0.15 -9.60 -0.07
CA LEU A 124 0.22 -8.33 -0.69
C LEU A 124 1.29 -7.64 0.16
N GLY A 125 2.07 -6.75 -0.46
CA GLY A 125 3.14 -6.02 0.20
C GLY A 125 3.85 -5.10 -0.77
N GLY A 126 4.80 -4.36 -0.22
CA GLY A 126 5.55 -3.36 -0.97
C GLY A 126 6.51 -3.92 -2.00
N HIS A 127 7.15 -3.00 -2.70
CA HIS A 127 8.00 -3.33 -3.84
C HIS A 127 9.12 -2.31 -4.03
N GLY A 128 10.11 -2.64 -4.85
CA GLY A 128 10.97 -1.63 -5.45
C GLY A 128 10.16 -0.77 -6.41
N VAL A 129 10.50 0.52 -6.52
CA VAL A 129 9.84 1.45 -7.44
C VAL A 129 10.84 2.46 -7.98
N GLY A 130 10.69 2.86 -9.24
CA GLY A 130 11.52 3.94 -9.78
C GLY A 130 11.54 4.01 -11.30
N LYS A 131 11.98 2.95 -11.99
CA LYS A 131 11.95 2.88 -13.46
C LYS A 131 10.72 2.13 -13.98
N SER A 132 10.19 1.23 -13.16
CA SER A 132 8.93 0.52 -13.35
C SER A 132 8.03 0.74 -12.13
N VAL A 133 6.73 0.48 -12.29
CA VAL A 133 5.76 0.53 -11.19
C VAL A 133 6.17 -0.47 -10.11
N HIS A 134 6.32 -1.74 -10.49
CA HIS A 134 6.81 -2.79 -9.60
C HIS A 134 8.22 -3.24 -10.02
N GLU A 135 9.15 -3.20 -9.08
CA GLU A 135 10.51 -3.74 -9.16
C GLU A 135 10.82 -4.59 -7.92
N ASN A 136 11.94 -5.31 -7.95
CA ASN A 136 12.45 -5.95 -6.73
C ASN A 136 13.04 -4.89 -5.77
N PRO A 137 13.03 -5.15 -4.46
CA PRO A 137 12.56 -6.37 -3.81
C PRO A 137 11.09 -6.31 -3.40
N PHE A 138 10.44 -7.46 -3.26
CA PHE A 138 9.16 -7.55 -2.54
C PHE A 138 9.36 -7.28 -1.04
N ILE A 139 8.51 -6.42 -0.46
CA ILE A 139 8.55 -6.02 0.94
C ILE A 139 7.32 -6.59 1.66
N PRO A 140 7.47 -7.67 2.45
CA PRO A 140 6.32 -8.29 3.08
C PRO A 140 5.81 -7.47 4.27
N ASN A 141 4.51 -7.53 4.53
CA ASN A 141 3.89 -6.96 5.74
C ASN A 141 4.09 -7.84 6.98
N ILE A 142 4.46 -9.11 6.78
CA ILE A 142 4.82 -10.06 7.84
C ILE A 142 6.21 -10.61 7.54
N GLY A 143 7.14 -10.49 8.50
CA GLY A 143 8.53 -10.86 8.27
C GLY A 143 9.25 -11.37 9.52
N GLU A 144 10.41 -11.97 9.25
CA GLU A 144 11.38 -12.39 10.26
C GLU A 144 12.65 -11.53 10.16
N LYS A 145 13.18 -11.12 11.32
CA LYS A 145 14.40 -10.31 11.38
C LYS A 145 15.57 -10.97 10.64
N GLY A 146 16.26 -10.20 9.82
CA GLY A 146 17.42 -10.63 9.03
C GLY A 146 17.11 -11.58 7.86
N LYS A 147 15.83 -11.84 7.55
CA LYS A 147 15.41 -12.63 6.39
C LYS A 147 15.02 -11.74 5.20
N GLY A 148 15.01 -12.32 3.99
CA GLY A 148 14.67 -11.60 2.77
C GLY A 148 15.87 -10.85 2.17
N GLU A 149 15.60 -10.00 1.18
CA GLU A 149 16.62 -9.27 0.46
C GLU A 149 17.23 -8.16 1.33
N LYS A 150 18.53 -7.91 1.16
CA LYS A 150 19.23 -6.81 1.85
C LYS A 150 19.01 -5.50 1.11
N LEU A 151 18.56 -4.49 1.84
CA LEU A 151 18.48 -3.13 1.36
C LEU A 151 19.89 -2.54 1.22
N LYS A 152 20.06 -1.72 0.19
CA LYS A 152 21.29 -0.97 -0.08
C LYS A 152 20.99 0.51 -0.17
N GLU A 153 21.92 1.34 0.29
CA GLU A 153 21.85 2.78 0.08
C GLU A 153 21.54 3.14 -1.39
N GLY A 154 20.59 4.06 -1.58
CA GLY A 154 20.09 4.50 -2.89
C GLY A 154 18.97 3.65 -3.48
N MET A 155 18.62 2.50 -2.88
CA MET A 155 17.40 1.78 -3.26
C MET A 155 16.16 2.65 -2.98
N VAL A 156 15.16 2.52 -3.84
CA VAL A 156 13.87 3.21 -3.69
C VAL A 156 12.79 2.14 -3.63
N ILE A 157 11.96 2.20 -2.58
CA ILE A 157 10.91 1.21 -2.33
C ILE A 157 9.59 1.92 -2.02
N ALA A 158 8.50 1.33 -2.49
CA ALA A 158 7.14 1.55 -2.02
C ALA A 158 6.93 0.68 -0.78
N LEU A 159 6.63 1.31 0.36
CA LEU A 159 6.28 0.59 1.58
C LEU A 159 4.81 0.83 1.89
N GLU A 160 4.03 -0.26 1.91
CA GLU A 160 2.57 -0.22 1.80
C GLU A 160 1.87 -1.27 2.69
N PRO A 161 1.76 -1.08 4.01
CA PRO A 161 0.95 -1.97 4.82
C PRO A 161 -0.55 -1.81 4.56
N MET A 162 -1.23 -2.96 4.51
CA MET A 162 -2.69 -3.04 4.57
C MET A 162 -3.14 -3.80 5.82
N LEU A 163 -4.08 -3.22 6.56
CA LEU A 163 -4.72 -3.87 7.71
C LEU A 163 -6.22 -4.03 7.46
N ASN A 164 -6.75 -5.16 7.88
CA ASN A 164 -8.17 -5.50 7.80
C ASN A 164 -8.82 -5.49 9.18
N GLU A 165 -10.09 -5.07 9.26
CA GLU A 165 -10.86 -5.08 10.51
C GLU A 165 -11.14 -6.48 11.07
N GLY A 166 -11.06 -7.49 10.22
CA GLY A 166 -11.32 -8.89 10.52
C GLY A 166 -10.13 -9.77 10.16
N SER A 167 -10.34 -10.80 9.35
CA SER A 167 -9.28 -11.72 8.94
C SER A 167 -8.27 -11.07 7.99
N LYS A 168 -7.06 -11.63 7.96
CA LYS A 168 -6.00 -11.20 7.02
C LYS A 168 -6.29 -11.58 5.57
N ASP A 169 -7.25 -12.49 5.35
CA ASP A 169 -7.41 -13.18 4.09
C ASP A 169 -8.09 -12.29 3.05
N VAL A 170 -7.56 -12.30 1.85
CA VAL A 170 -8.06 -11.48 0.74
C VAL A 170 -8.41 -12.33 -0.47
N PHE A 171 -9.06 -11.71 -1.45
CA PHE A 171 -9.30 -12.32 -2.75
C PHE A 171 -9.39 -11.32 -3.87
N LEU A 172 -9.01 -11.76 -5.06
CA LEU A 172 -9.20 -11.01 -6.29
C LEU A 172 -10.66 -11.08 -6.73
N ALA A 173 -11.30 -9.94 -6.88
CA ALA A 173 -12.67 -9.83 -7.37
C ALA A 173 -12.79 -10.16 -8.87
N ASP A 174 -14.02 -10.36 -9.33
CA ASP A 174 -14.32 -10.74 -10.72
C ASP A 174 -13.92 -9.68 -11.75
N ASP A 175 -13.70 -8.43 -11.31
CA ASP A 175 -13.16 -7.36 -12.18
C ASP A 175 -11.68 -7.57 -12.54
N GLY A 176 -11.01 -8.55 -11.93
CA GLY A 176 -9.64 -8.96 -12.22
C GLY A 176 -8.56 -8.07 -11.61
N TYR A 177 -8.92 -7.07 -10.80
CA TYR A 177 -7.98 -6.14 -10.18
C TYR A 177 -8.21 -5.93 -8.70
N THR A 178 -9.46 -5.70 -8.30
CA THR A 178 -9.78 -5.28 -6.94
C THR A 178 -9.53 -6.43 -5.97
N PHE A 179 -8.65 -6.23 -5.00
CA PHE A 179 -8.52 -7.15 -3.88
C PHE A 179 -9.52 -6.78 -2.78
N LYS A 180 -10.23 -7.76 -2.24
CA LYS A 180 -11.24 -7.57 -1.20
C LYS A 180 -10.97 -8.44 0.01
N THR A 181 -11.38 -8.00 1.19
CA THR A 181 -11.35 -8.83 2.40
C THR A 181 -12.31 -10.01 2.24
N ARG A 182 -11.91 -11.19 2.74
CA ARG A 182 -12.74 -12.41 2.63
C ARG A 182 -13.99 -12.38 3.48
N ASP A 183 -13.98 -11.65 4.59
CA ASP A 183 -15.07 -11.57 5.57
C ASP A 183 -15.94 -10.31 5.43
N GLY A 184 -15.63 -9.43 4.46
CA GLY A 184 -16.36 -8.19 4.23
C GLY A 184 -16.06 -7.09 5.27
N GLY A 185 -15.08 -7.30 6.17
CA GLY A 185 -14.58 -6.26 7.06
C GLY A 185 -13.85 -5.16 6.28
N ARG A 186 -13.82 -3.93 6.82
CA ARG A 186 -13.12 -2.83 6.16
C ARG A 186 -11.61 -3.06 6.13
N SER A 187 -10.93 -2.46 5.15
CA SER A 187 -9.48 -2.44 5.03
C SER A 187 -8.96 -1.01 4.94
N ALA A 188 -7.75 -0.79 5.42
CA ALA A 188 -7.04 0.46 5.21
C ALA A 188 -5.66 0.17 4.63
N HIS A 189 -5.23 1.06 3.75
CA HIS A 189 -3.96 1.05 3.03
C HIS A 189 -3.28 2.42 3.18
N PHE A 190 -1.99 2.41 3.51
CA PHE A 190 -1.13 3.58 3.52
C PHE A 190 0.20 3.24 2.88
N GLU A 191 0.77 4.18 2.13
CA GLU A 191 2.02 3.95 1.44
C GLU A 191 2.88 5.20 1.32
N HIS A 192 4.18 4.98 1.37
CA HIS A 192 5.16 5.96 0.93
C HIS A 192 6.23 5.37 0.01
N THR A 193 6.60 6.14 -1.01
CA THR A 193 7.88 5.96 -1.69
C THR A 193 8.99 6.50 -0.80
N ILE A 194 9.97 5.64 -0.50
CA ILE A 194 11.11 5.96 0.37
C ILE A 194 12.44 5.60 -0.27
N VAL A 195 13.45 6.45 -0.04
CA VAL A 195 14.85 6.19 -0.43
C VAL A 195 15.61 5.64 0.77
N VAL A 196 16.29 4.51 0.59
CA VAL A 196 17.20 3.94 1.58
C VAL A 196 18.45 4.79 1.65
N THR A 197 18.83 5.25 2.85
CA THR A 197 20.09 5.95 3.10
C THR A 197 21.02 5.08 3.93
N LYS A 198 22.29 5.49 4.05
CA LYS A 198 23.28 4.79 4.86
C LYS A 198 22.85 4.55 6.31
N THR A 199 22.13 5.49 6.93
CA THR A 199 21.77 5.44 8.37
C THR A 199 20.27 5.38 8.64
N GLY A 200 19.43 5.42 7.60
CA GLY A 200 17.97 5.49 7.74
C GLY A 200 17.28 5.50 6.38
N SER A 201 16.23 6.31 6.26
CA SER A 201 15.48 6.50 5.02
C SER A 201 14.99 7.95 4.87
N GLU A 202 14.67 8.34 3.64
CA GLU A 202 14.00 9.60 3.31
C GLU A 202 12.64 9.29 2.66
N ILE A 203 11.58 9.96 3.13
CA ILE A 203 10.24 9.83 2.56
C ILE A 203 10.08 10.86 1.44
N LEU A 204 9.84 10.39 0.21
CA LEU A 204 9.69 11.26 -0.97
C LEU A 204 8.27 11.79 -1.15
N THR A 205 7.28 11.07 -0.64
CA THR A 205 5.84 11.35 -0.82
C THR A 205 5.20 11.78 0.50
N LYS A 206 5.86 12.69 1.23
CA LYS A 206 5.36 13.18 2.52
C LYS A 206 4.22 14.16 2.30
N ASN A 207 3.10 13.92 2.97
CA ASN A 207 1.89 14.74 2.93
C ASN A 207 1.83 15.74 4.09
#